data_AF-A0A316ED51-F1
#
_entry.id   AF-A0A316ED51-F1
#
_cell.length_a   1.000
_cell.length_b   1.000
_cell.length_c   1.000
_cell.angle_alpha   90.00
_cell.angle_beta   90.00
_cell.angle_gamma   90.00
#
_symmetry.space_group_name_H-M   'P 1'
#
loop_
_entity.id
_entity.type
_entity.pdbx_description
1 polymer ?
#
loop_
_entity_poly.entity_id
_entity_poly.type
_entity_poly.pdbx_seq_one_letter_code
_entity_poly.pdbx_strand_id
1 'polypeptide(L)' 'MVKEIKYRTGKMTKPTSQMSPAELKKWQEQSKKDIRNYLFSINQPLVYYLEGIPVAEYKDGRIEKLR' A
#
# COMPACT_ATOMS: atom_id res chain seq x y z
N MET A 1 -8.14 3.51 -31.99
CA MET A 1 -6.90 4.09 -31.44
C MET A 1 -7.01 4.09 -29.93
N VAL A 2 -6.29 3.22 -29.24
CA VAL A 2 -6.35 3.11 -27.78
C VAL A 2 -5.40 4.16 -27.21
N LYS A 3 -5.94 5.15 -26.50
CA LYS A 3 -5.13 6.19 -25.84
C LYS A 3 -4.12 5.53 -24.91
N GLU A 4 -2.83 5.73 -25.17
CA GLU A 4 -1.76 5.37 -24.25
C GLU A 4 -1.96 6.11 -22.93
N ILE A 5 -2.17 5.35 -21.86
CA ILE A 5 -2.20 5.88 -20.49
C ILE A 5 -0.75 6.26 -20.13
N LYS A 6 -0.42 7.55 -20.27
CA LYS A 6 0.93 8.13 -20.07
C LYS A 6 1.45 8.13 -18.62
N TYR A 7 0.67 7.66 -17.66
CA TYR A 7 1.10 7.56 -16.26
C TYR A 7 0.77 6.17 -15.72
N ARG A 8 1.66 5.19 -15.98
CA ARG A 8 1.71 3.93 -15.20
C ARG A 8 2.55 4.16 -13.95
N THR A 9 2.16 5.09 -13.09
CA THR A 9 2.75 5.21 -11.76
C THR A 9 2.16 4.13 -10.86
N GLY A 10 2.65 2.91 -11.05
CA GLY A 10 2.37 1.74 -10.24
C GLY A 10 3.53 0.78 -10.42
N LYS A 11 4.41 0.69 -9.43
CA LYS A 11 5.60 -0.17 -9.47
C LYS A 11 5.19 -1.64 -9.40
N MET A 12 4.93 -2.23 -10.57
CA MET A 12 4.94 -3.68 -10.78
C MET A 12 4.86 -4.00 -12.29
N THR A 13 5.95 -4.53 -12.85
CA THR A 13 6.03 -4.93 -14.27
C THR A 13 5.56 -6.37 -14.53
N LYS A 14 5.48 -7.20 -13.48
CA LYS A 14 5.08 -8.62 -13.53
C LYS A 14 3.72 -8.80 -12.83
N PRO A 15 2.73 -9.48 -13.43
CA PRO A 15 1.48 -9.79 -12.74
C PRO A 15 1.71 -10.63 -11.47
N THR A 16 0.94 -10.37 -10.41
CA THR A 16 1.01 -11.14 -9.14
C THR A 16 0.72 -12.63 -9.34
N SER A 17 -0.12 -12.98 -10.32
CA SER A 17 -0.43 -14.36 -10.72
C SER A 17 0.75 -15.14 -11.29
N GLN A 18 1.83 -14.45 -11.66
CA GLN A 18 3.04 -15.07 -12.24
C GLN A 18 4.21 -15.08 -11.25
N MET A 19 4.01 -14.64 -10.01
CA MET A 19 5.05 -14.58 -8.99
C MET A 19 5.18 -15.89 -8.27
N SER A 20 6.43 -16.25 -7.97
CA SER A 20 6.70 -17.23 -6.92
C SER A 20 6.21 -16.70 -5.57
N PRO A 21 5.95 -17.59 -4.59
CA PRO A 21 5.57 -17.17 -3.24
C PRO A 21 6.57 -16.20 -2.59
N ALA A 22 7.88 -16.37 -2.84
CA ALA A 22 8.92 -15.50 -2.30
C ALA A 22 8.91 -14.10 -2.93
N GLU A 23 8.77 -14.03 -4.26
CA GLU A 23 8.62 -12.75 -4.98
C GLU A 23 7.38 -12.01 -4.53
N LEU A 24 6.25 -12.73 -4.41
CA LEU A 24 4.98 -12.16 -3.98
C LEU A 24 5.09 -11.57 -2.58
N LYS A 25 5.71 -12.29 -1.63
CA LYS A 25 5.95 -11.81 -0.27
C LYS A 25 6.79 -10.54 -0.26
N LYS A 26 7.92 -10.54 -0.98
CA LYS A 26 8.80 -9.36 -1.08
C LYS A 26 8.06 -8.16 -1.69
N TRP A 27 7.25 -8.39 -2.71
CA TRP A 27 6.45 -7.33 -3.32
C TRP A 27 5.39 -6.78 -2.36
N GLN A 28 4.69 -7.64 -1.61
CA GLN A 28 3.70 -7.21 -0.62
C GLN A 28 4.34 -6.36 0.48
N GLU A 29 5.51 -6.76 0.98
CA GLU A 29 6.27 -5.99 1.98
C GLU A 29 6.69 -4.62 1.45
N GLN A 30 7.21 -4.57 0.21
CA GLN A 30 7.59 -3.31 -0.41
C GLN A 30 6.37 -2.41 -0.68
N SER A 31 5.28 -2.98 -1.19
CA SER A 31 4.05 -2.24 -1.49
C SER A 31 3.44 -1.63 -0.23
N LYS A 32 3.44 -2.36 0.90
CA LYS A 32 2.99 -1.82 2.19
C LYS A 32 3.80 -0.60 2.61
N LYS A 33 5.13 -0.67 2.48
CA LYS A 33 6.03 0.46 2.79
C LYS A 33 5.76 1.64 1.86
N ASP A 34 5.62 1.39 0.56
CA ASP A 34 5.39 2.43 -0.44
C ASP A 34 4.03 3.14 -0.22
N ILE A 35 2.96 2.37 0.05
CA ILE A 35 1.63 2.90 0.36
C ILE A 35 1.67 3.74 1.64
N ARG A 36 2.28 3.21 2.72
CA ARG A 36 2.41 3.94 3.99
C ARG A 36 3.15 5.27 3.78
N ASN A 37 4.30 5.22 3.11
CA ASN A 37 5.10 6.42 2.84
C ASN A 37 4.33 7.45 2.00
N TYR A 38 3.60 6.99 0.98
CA TYR A 38 2.78 7.86 0.16
C TYR A 38 1.68 8.53 0.97
N LEU A 39 0.87 7.76 1.72
CA LEU A 39 -0.20 8.31 2.56
C LEU A 39 0.35 9.35 3.55
N PHE A 40 1.45 9.04 4.22
CA PHE A 40 2.08 9.95 5.17
C PHE A 40 2.63 11.22 4.51
N SER A 41 3.16 11.12 3.28
CA SER A 41 3.64 12.29 2.52
C SER A 41 2.53 13.29 2.19
N ILE A 42 1.28 12.82 2.08
CA ILE A 42 0.10 13.66 1.83
C ILE A 42 -0.73 13.90 3.11
N ASN A 43 -0.14 13.65 4.29
CA ASN A 43 -0.79 13.78 5.61
C ASN A 43 -2.07 12.95 5.78
N GLN A 44 -2.21 11.85 5.05
CA GLN A 44 -3.30 10.89 5.24
C GLN A 44 -2.86 9.73 6.15
N PRO A 45 -3.76 9.22 7.02
CA PRO A 45 -3.47 8.05 7.82
C PRO A 45 -3.55 6.76 6.98
N LEU A 46 -2.81 5.74 7.41
CA LEU A 46 -2.96 4.37 6.94
C LEU A 46 -4.06 3.69 7.75
N VAL A 47 -5.14 3.28 7.08
CA VAL A 47 -6.26 2.57 7.72
C VAL A 47 -6.15 1.06 7.49
N TYR A 48 -6.25 0.28 8.56
CA TYR A 48 -6.22 -1.19 8.51
C TYR A 48 -6.94 -1.81 9.70
N TYR A 49 -7.16 -3.13 9.68
CA TYR A 49 -7.73 -3.86 10.81
C TYR A 49 -6.62 -4.40 11.70
N LEU A 50 -6.69 -4.08 12.99
CA LEU A 50 -5.85 -4.65 14.05
C LEU A 50 -6.77 -5.41 15.00
N GLU A 51 -6.60 -6.74 15.08
CA GLU A 51 -7.41 -7.61 15.95
C GLU A 51 -8.93 -7.46 15.72
N GLY A 52 -9.34 -7.29 14.45
CA GLY A 52 -10.75 -7.09 14.08
C GLY A 52 -11.27 -5.67 14.30
N ILE A 53 -10.47 -4.77 14.86
CA ILE A 53 -10.83 -3.38 15.09
C ILE A 53 -10.21 -2.52 13.98
N PRO A 54 -10.99 -1.67 13.28
CA PRO A 54 -10.42 -0.73 12.33
C PRO A 54 -9.59 0.33 13.07
N VAL A 55 -8.37 0.57 12.62
CA VAL A 55 -7.46 1.57 13.19
C VAL A 55 -6.89 2.48 12.10
N ALA A 56 -6.60 3.72 12.46
CA ALA A 56 -5.88 4.69 11.65
C ALA A 56 -4.50 4.94 12.25
N GLU A 57 -3.45 4.67 11.49
CA GLU A 57 -2.07 5.00 11.85
C GLU A 57 -1.63 6.29 11.14
N TYR A 58 -1.04 7.21 11.88
CA TYR A 58 -0.55 8.49 11.40
C TYR A 58 0.98 8.51 11.27
N LYS A 59 1.50 9.50 10.53
CA LYS A 59 2.96 9.64 10.26
C LYS A 59 3.83 9.80 11.49
N ASP A 60 3.26 10.28 12.58
CA ASP A 60 3.90 10.48 13.88
C ASP A 60 3.92 9.20 14.74
N GLY A 61 3.38 8.09 14.22
CA GLY A 61 3.26 6.82 14.92
C GLY A 61 2.03 6.71 15.82
N ARG A 62 1.17 7.73 15.86
CA ARG A 62 -0.11 7.66 16.58
C ARG A 62 -1.02 6.64 15.91
N ILE A 63 -1.67 5.80 16.69
CA ILE A 63 -2.68 4.83 16.24
C ILE A 63 -3.99 5.12 16.95
N GLU A 64 -5.04 5.38 16.19
CA GLU A 64 -6.39 5.64 16.69
C GLU A 64 -7.34 4.52 16.29
N LYS A 65 -8.18 4.05 17.22
CA LYS A 65 -9.26 3.13 16.91
C LYS A 65 -10.40 3.90 16.24
N LEU A 66 -10.85 3.43 15.08
CA LEU A 66 -12.01 3.95 14.40
C LEU A 66 -13.26 3.32 15.03
N ARG A 67 -14.28 4.14 15.28
CA ARG A 67 -15.59 3.72 15.80
C ARG A 67 -16.63 3.74 14.71
#